data_AF-A0A940DMH1-F1
#
_entry.id   AF-A0A940DMH1-F1
#
_cell.length_a   1.000
_cell.length_b   1.000
_cell.length_c   1.000
_cell.angle_alpha   90.00
_cell.angle_beta   90.00
_cell.angle_gamma   90.00
#
_symmetry.space_group_name_H-M   'P 1'
#
loop_
_entity.id
_entity.type
_entity.pdbx_description
1 polymer ?
#
loop_
_entity_poly.entity_id
_entity_poly.type
_entity_poly.pdbx_seq_one_letter_code
_entity_poly.pdbx_strand_id
1 'polypeptide(L)' 'GVNSEFTSQEVLRKYQLGSSANVTAVKRALVKKELIEIEHRRTVIPDPVLKIWLKRELGL' A
#
# COMPACT_ATOMS: atom_id res chain seq x y z
N GLY A 1 7.49 5.62 7.03
CA GLY A 1 6.12 5.77 6.50
C GLY A 1 5.19 4.85 7.26
N VAL A 2 3.93 4.72 6.82
CA VAL A 2 2.99 3.70 7.33
C VAL A 2 3.12 2.44 6.48
N ASN A 3 3.25 1.27 7.11
CA ASN A 3 3.52 -0.01 6.45
C ASN A 3 2.60 -1.15 6.93
N SER A 4 1.64 -0.84 7.79
CA SER A 4 0.62 -1.73 8.33
C SER A 4 -0.63 -0.92 8.72
N GLU A 5 -1.72 -1.59 9.08
CA GLU A 5 -2.92 -0.95 9.67
C GLU A 5 -3.59 0.13 8.80
N PHE A 6 -3.58 -0.06 7.48
CA PHE A 6 -4.18 0.86 6.52
C PHE A 6 -5.70 1.09 6.67
N THR A 7 -6.38 0.24 7.45
CA THR A 7 -7.81 0.35 7.77
C THR A 7 -8.08 1.07 9.08
N SER A 8 -7.05 1.48 9.83
CA SER A 8 -7.24 2.26 11.05
C SER A 8 -7.85 3.63 10.71
N GLN A 9 -8.74 4.13 11.58
CA GLN A 9 -9.42 5.41 11.35
C GLN A 9 -8.43 6.57 11.17
N GLU A 10 -7.32 6.55 11.91
CA GLU A 10 -6.25 7.54 11.78
C GLU A 10 -5.64 7.53 10.37
N VAL A 11 -5.26 6.37 9.86
CA VAL A 11 -4.62 6.23 8.53
C VAL A 11 -5.61 6.55 7.41
N LEU A 12 -6.86 6.09 7.53
CA LEU A 12 -7.92 6.40 6.57
C LEU A 12 -8.13 7.91 6.44
N ARG A 13 -8.17 8.63 7.56
CA ARG A 13 -8.36 10.09 7.57
C ARG A 13 -7.12 10.83 7.08
N LYS A 14 -5.94 10.44 7.57
CA LYS A 14 -4.66 11.09 7.22
C LYS A 14 -4.36 11.02 5.73
N TYR A 15 -4.66 9.89 5.10
CA TYR A 15 -4.35 9.64 3.68
C TYR A 15 -5.60 9.64 2.78
N GLN A 16 -6.76 10.05 3.32
CA GLN A 16 -8.04 10.15 2.58
C GLN A 16 -8.41 8.88 1.79
N LEU A 17 -8.20 7.71 2.38
CA LEU A 17 -8.34 6.41 1.68
C LEU A 17 -9.80 5.93 1.50
N GLY A 18 -10.77 6.76 1.88
CA GLY A 18 -12.19 6.42 1.88
C GLY A 18 -12.53 5.44 3.01
N SER A 19 -13.17 4.32 2.67
CA SER A 19 -13.62 3.31 3.65
C SER A 19 -12.63 2.15 3.82
N SER A 20 -12.69 1.48 4.98
CA SER A 20 -11.93 0.26 5.24
C SER A 20 -12.23 -0.87 4.25
N ALA A 21 -13.48 -0.96 3.77
CA ALA A 21 -13.88 -1.90 2.73
C ALA A 21 -13.19 -1.59 1.39
N ASN A 22 -13.12 -0.31 1.00
CA ASN A 22 -12.40 0.13 -0.19
C ASN A 22 -10.91 -0.22 -0.10
N VAL A 23 -10.27 0.11 1.03
CA VAL A 23 -8.86 -0.23 1.26
C VAL A 23 -8.61 -1.73 1.15
N THR A 24 -9.51 -2.56 1.69
CA THR A 24 -9.40 -4.02 1.59
C THR A 24 -9.52 -4.52 0.15
N ALA A 25 -10.47 -3.97 -0.63
CA ALA A 25 -10.64 -4.31 -2.03
C ALA A 25 -9.42 -3.94 -2.87
N VAL A 26 -8.91 -2.70 -2.71
CA VAL A 26 -7.71 -2.22 -3.40
C VAL A 26 -6.49 -3.06 -3.00
N LYS A 27 -6.30 -3.34 -1.71
CA LYS A 27 -5.20 -4.18 -1.23
C LYS A 27 -5.22 -5.56 -1.88
N ARG A 28 -6.39 -6.21 -1.96
CA ARG A 28 -6.54 -7.51 -2.65
C ARG A 28 -6.21 -7.41 -4.14
N ALA A 29 -6.66 -6.35 -4.82
CA ALA A 29 -6.37 -6.13 -6.23
C ALA A 29 -4.87 -5.92 -6.50
N LEU A 30 -4.17 -5.20 -5.62
CA LEU A 30 -2.73 -4.97 -5.72
C LEU A 30 -1.91 -6.24 -5.45
N VAL A 31 -2.32 -7.06 -4.46
CA VAL A 31 -1.71 -8.38 -4.21
C VAL A 31 -1.92 -9.31 -5.40
N LYS A 32 -3.15 -9.36 -5.95
CA LYS A 32 -3.46 -10.19 -7.14
C LYS A 32 -2.62 -9.81 -8.37
N LYS A 33 -2.20 -8.54 -8.46
CA LYS A 33 -1.34 -8.03 -9.53
C LYS A 33 0.15 -8.13 -9.20
N GLU A 34 0.52 -8.73 -8.07
CA GLU A 34 1.91 -8.87 -7.62
C GLU A 34 2.64 -7.52 -7.44
N LEU A 35 1.88 -6.43 -7.30
CA LEU A 35 2.44 -5.09 -7.08
C LEU A 35 2.85 -4.86 -5.62
N ILE A 36 2.19 -5.56 -4.71
CA ILE A 36 2.50 -5.56 -3.28
C ILE A 36 2.39 -6.97 -2.71
N GLU A 37 3.13 -7.23 -1.65
CA GLU A 37 3.07 -8.47 -0.87
C GLU A 37 2.85 -8.18 0.62
N ILE A 38 2.44 -9.21 1.37
CA ILE A 38 2.30 -9.13 2.83
C ILE A 38 3.35 -10.03 3.48
N GLU A 39 4.43 -9.43 3.94
CA GLU A 39 5.51 -10.11 4.67
C GLU A 39 5.46 -9.71 6.14
N HIS A 40 5.43 -10.68 7.06
CA HIS A 40 5.43 -10.41 8.51
C HIS A 40 4.40 -9.34 8.95
N ARG A 41 3.20 -9.38 8.37
CA ARG A 41 2.10 -8.40 8.55
C ARG A 41 2.37 -6.99 8.04
N ARG A 42 3.43 -6.78 7.26
CA ARG A 42 3.78 -5.51 6.59
C ARG A 42 3.50 -5.60 5.11
N THR A 43 3.09 -4.48 4.52
CA THR A 43 2.92 -4.38 3.07
C THR A 43 4.22 -3.91 2.45
N VAL A 44 4.75 -4.69 1.49
CA VAL A 44 6.02 -4.43 0.80
C VAL A 44 5.81 -4.40 -0.71
N ILE A 45 6.68 -3.71 -1.44
CA ILE A 45 6.76 -3.79 -2.90
C ILE A 45 7.87 -4.82 -3.20
N PRO A 46 7.53 -5.98 -3.80
CA PRO A 46 8.49 -7.07 -3.98
C PRO A 46 9.55 -6.75 -5.04
N ASP A 47 9.18 -5.99 -6.09
CA ASP A 47 10.08 -5.62 -7.18
C ASP A 47 10.94 -4.38 -6.82
N PRO A 48 12.28 -4.52 -6.74
CA PRO A 48 13.18 -3.39 -6.49
C PRO A 48 13.17 -2.33 -7.59
N VAL A 49 12.96 -2.73 -8.86
CA VAL A 49 12.90 -1.81 -10.00
C VAL A 49 11.66 -0.94 -9.89
N LEU A 50 10.49 -1.55 -9.64
CA LEU A 50 9.25 -0.82 -9.39
C LEU A 50 9.40 0.17 -8.22
N LYS A 51 10.05 -0.25 -7.14
CA LYS A 51 10.31 0.61 -5.98
C LYS A 51 11.17 1.84 -6.33
N ILE A 52 12.21 1.67 -7.14
CA ILE A 52 13.08 2.77 -7.59
C ILE A 52 12.33 3.67 -8.57
N TRP A 53 11.59 3.08 -9.51
CA TRP A 53 10.80 3.82 -10.48
C TRP A 53 9.76 4.72 -9.79
N LEU A 54 9.01 4.19 -8.81
CA LEU A 54 8.05 4.98 -8.04
C LEU A 54 8.69 6.13 -7.28
N LYS A 55 9.89 5.95 -6.71
CA LYS A 55 10.61 7.05 -6.05
C LYS A 55 10.97 8.16 -7.03
N ARG A 56 11.48 7.79 -8.20
CA ARG A 56 11.79 8.75 -9.27
C ARG A 56 10.55 9.49 -9.74
N GLU A 57 9.46 8.75 -10.01
CA GLU A 57 8.23 9.32 -10.57
C GLU A 57 7.50 10.24 -9.59
N LEU A 58 7.51 9.91 -8.30
CA LEU A 58 6.84 10.68 -7.25
C LEU A 58 7.74 11.75 -6.60
N GLY A 59 9.00 11.87 -7.03
CA GLY A 59 9.97 12.82 -6.46
C GLY A 59 10.28 12.55 -4.97
N LEU A 60 10.30 11.28 -4.56
CA LEU A 60 10.51 10.82 -3.17
C LEU A 60 11.96 10.46 -2.86
#